data_AF-A0A0C1EWH5-F1
#
_entry.id   AF-A0A0C1EWH5-F1
#
_cell.length_a   1.000
_cell.length_b   1.000
_cell.length_c   1.000
_cell.angle_alpha   90.00
_cell.angle_beta   90.00
_cell.angle_gamma   90.00
#
_symmetry.space_group_name_H-M   'P 1'
#
loop_
_entity.id
_entity.type
_entity.pdbx_description
1 polymer ?
#
loop_
_entity_poly.entity_id
_entity_poly.type
_entity_poly.pdbx_seq_one_letter_code
_entity_poly.pdbx_strand_id
1 'polypeptide(L)'
;MKKVTFYLMIMVLSLTVIPTNSIAAEKNPIAVTSNTKEVPENVKTLLSRLDEIKAMDKSSMKSSEKKALRKEVRAINAELRSTGNGVYLSVGAIIIIILLLILLL
;
A
#
# COMPACT_ATOMS: atom_id res chain seq x y z
N MET A 1 -52.96 -1.47 14.18
CA MET A 1 -52.60 -0.79 12.92
C MET A 1 -51.68 0.41 13.09
N LYS A 2 -51.89 1.30 14.08
CA LYS A 2 -51.06 2.52 14.29
C LYS A 2 -49.53 2.28 14.47
N LYS A 3 -49.14 1.16 15.10
CA LYS A 3 -47.72 0.81 15.31
C LYS A 3 -47.06 0.31 14.03
N VAL A 4 -47.78 -0.49 13.23
CA VAL A 4 -47.28 -1.00 11.94
C VAL A 4 -47.14 0.13 10.92
N THR A 5 -48.11 1.06 10.89
CA THR A 5 -47.99 2.27 10.07
C THR A 5 -46.82 3.15 10.50
N PHE A 6 -46.51 3.20 11.80
CA PHE A 6 -45.36 3.94 12.33
C PHE A 6 -44.02 3.30 11.91
N TYR A 7 -43.88 1.97 12.01
CA TYR A 7 -42.70 1.26 11.52
C TYR A 7 -42.53 1.37 10.00
N LEU A 8 -43.63 1.32 9.24
CA LEU A 8 -43.62 1.51 7.80
C LEU A 8 -43.20 2.93 7.42
N MET A 9 -43.65 3.94 8.16
CA MET A 9 -43.25 5.34 7.96
C MET A 9 -41.75 5.56 8.26
N ILE A 10 -41.21 4.92 9.30
CA ILE A 10 -39.77 4.98 9.63
C ILE A 10 -38.92 4.28 8.56
N MET A 11 -39.39 3.15 8.03
CA MET A 11 -38.68 2.41 6.98
C MET A 11 -38.64 3.15 5.64
N VAL A 12 -39.68 3.92 5.30
CA VAL A 12 -39.68 4.76 4.10
C VAL A 12 -38.77 5.99 4.27
N LEU A 13 -38.67 6.52 5.49
CA LEU A 13 -37.85 7.70 5.79
C LEU A 13 -36.34 7.39 5.79
N SER A 14 -35.92 6.15 6.07
CA SER A 14 -34.50 5.77 6.00
C SER A 14 -33.98 5.60 4.56
N LEU A 15 -34.87 5.47 3.57
CA LEU A 15 -34.51 5.31 2.15
C LEU A 15 -34.16 6.63 1.45
N THR A 16 -34.42 7.80 2.06
CA THR A 16 -34.18 9.11 1.44
C THR A 16 -32.81 9.71 1.79
N VAL A 17 -32.01 9.05 2.62
CA VAL A 17 -30.65 9.51 2.95
C VAL A 17 -29.68 9.00 1.89
N ILE A 18 -29.65 9.68 0.75
CA ILE A 18 -28.60 9.49 -0.26
C ILE A 18 -27.44 10.42 0.12
N PRO A 19 -26.21 9.93 0.33
CA PRO A 19 -25.06 10.80 0.53
C PRO A 19 -24.84 11.63 -0.74
N THR A 20 -25.06 12.93 -0.67
CA THR A 20 -24.63 13.86 -1.71
C THR A 20 -23.11 13.96 -1.64
N ASN A 21 -22.41 13.10 -2.38
CA ASN A 21 -20.99 13.27 -2.63
C ASN A 21 -20.83 14.58 -3.42
N SER A 22 -20.23 15.59 -2.80
CA SER A 22 -19.82 16.82 -3.48
C SER A 22 -18.81 16.46 -4.58
N ILE A 23 -19.21 16.64 -5.84
CA ILE A 23 -18.26 16.66 -6.96
C ILE A 23 -17.40 17.90 -6.78
N ALA A 24 -16.16 17.69 -6.32
CA ALA A 24 -15.12 18.68 -6.43
C ALA A 24 -14.85 18.92 -7.92
N ALA A 25 -14.90 20.19 -8.33
CA ALA A 25 -14.53 20.62 -9.67
C ALA A 25 -13.16 20.03 -10.06
N GLU A 26 -13.10 19.47 -11.26
CA GLU A 26 -11.93 18.84 -11.85
C GLU A 26 -10.68 19.72 -11.68
N LYS A 27 -9.82 19.32 -10.75
CA LYS A 27 -8.39 19.44 -10.99
C LYS A 27 -7.99 18.09 -11.57
N ASN A 28 -7.96 18.05 -12.91
CA ASN A 28 -7.42 17.01 -13.78
C ASN A 28 -7.04 15.70 -13.06
N PRO A 29 -7.74 14.58 -13.30
CA PRO A 29 -7.15 13.31 -12.95
C PRO A 29 -5.88 13.18 -13.79
N ILE A 30 -4.74 13.36 -13.13
CA ILE A 30 -3.48 12.80 -13.60
C ILE A 30 -3.84 11.33 -13.80
N ALA A 31 -3.87 10.93 -15.07
CA ALA A 31 -4.22 9.60 -15.50
C ALA A 31 -3.54 8.60 -14.58
N VAL A 32 -4.32 7.93 -13.73
CA VAL A 32 -3.89 6.68 -13.14
C VAL A 32 -3.99 5.70 -14.29
N THR A 33 -2.97 5.72 -15.13
CA THR A 33 -2.72 4.70 -16.12
C THR A 33 -2.62 3.42 -15.33
N SER A 34 -3.64 2.58 -15.48
CA SER A 34 -3.58 1.18 -15.13
C SER A 34 -2.48 0.54 -15.98
N ASN A 35 -1.22 0.68 -15.58
CA ASN A 35 -0.13 -0.06 -16.17
C ASN A 35 -0.21 -1.48 -15.62
N THR A 36 -1.01 -2.30 -16.32
CA THR A 36 -0.61 -3.61 -16.83
C THR A 36 0.77 -4.03 -16.36
N LYS A 37 0.85 -5.10 -15.56
CA LYS A 37 1.89 -6.16 -15.47
C LYS A 37 3.29 -5.90 -16.07
N GLU A 38 3.80 -4.70 -15.92
CA GLU A 38 5.11 -4.30 -16.35
C GLU A 38 5.81 -3.90 -15.08
N VAL A 39 6.77 -4.72 -14.66
CA VAL A 39 7.74 -4.32 -13.65
C VAL A 39 8.20 -2.92 -14.08
N PRO A 40 7.87 -1.88 -13.30
CA PRO A 40 8.03 -0.52 -13.79
C PRO A 40 9.51 -0.30 -14.07
N GLU A 41 9.86 0.45 -15.12
CA GLU A 41 11.25 0.49 -15.64
C GLU A 41 12.27 0.84 -14.54
N ASN A 42 11.86 1.66 -13.56
CA ASN A 42 12.63 1.95 -12.36
C ASN A 42 12.96 0.71 -11.51
N VAL A 43 12.06 -0.27 -11.38
CA VAL A 43 12.33 -1.51 -10.66
C VAL A 43 13.31 -2.38 -11.43
N LYS A 44 13.24 -2.41 -12.76
CA LYS A 44 14.21 -3.17 -13.59
C LYS A 44 15.61 -2.60 -13.47
N THR A 45 15.78 -1.27 -13.48
CA THR A 45 17.10 -0.64 -13.31
C THR A 45 17.68 -0.90 -11.92
N LEU A 46 16.85 -0.83 -10.87
CA LEU A 46 17.23 -1.16 -9.50
C LEU A 46 17.69 -2.62 -9.35
N LEU A 47 16.97 -3.56 -9.97
CA LEU A 47 17.37 -4.98 -9.99
C LEU A 47 18.67 -5.20 -10.76
N SER A 48 18.84 -4.57 -11.93
CA SER A 48 20.07 -4.62 -12.71
C SER A 48 21.28 -4.13 -11.91
N ARG A 49 21.12 -3.04 -11.14
CA ARG A 49 22.20 -2.53 -10.27
C ARG A 49 22.54 -3.51 -9.16
N LEU A 50 21.55 -4.20 -8.60
CA LEU A 50 21.76 -5.22 -7.58
C LEU A 50 22.58 -6.40 -8.13
N ASP A 51 22.27 -6.82 -9.36
CA ASP A 51 23.00 -7.89 -10.05
C ASP A 51 24.43 -7.49 -10.39
N GLU A 52 24.66 -6.25 -10.80
CA GLU A 52 26.00 -5.69 -11.01
C GLU A 52 26.82 -5.71 -9.70
N ILE A 53 26.24 -5.25 -8.58
CA ILE A 53 26.89 -5.31 -7.26
C ILE A 53 27.14 -6.76 -6.84
N LYS A 54 26.27 -7.70 -7.22
CA LYS A 54 26.43 -9.13 -6.91
C LYS A 54 27.58 -9.75 -7.69
N ALA A 55 27.70 -9.42 -8.99
CA ALA A 55 28.73 -9.93 -9.89
C ALA A 55 30.12 -9.30 -9.65
N MET A 56 30.18 -8.14 -9.00
CA MET A 56 31.44 -7.45 -8.68
C MET A 56 32.33 -8.28 -7.73
N ASP A 57 33.62 -8.41 -8.08
CA ASP A 57 34.62 -8.95 -7.16
C ASP A 57 34.94 -7.93 -6.05
N LYS A 58 34.73 -8.36 -4.80
CA LYS A 58 34.91 -7.53 -3.60
C LYS A 58 36.17 -7.91 -2.83
N SER A 59 36.94 -8.88 -3.31
CA SER A 59 38.11 -9.42 -2.63
C SER A 59 39.10 -8.32 -2.24
N SER A 60 39.37 -7.40 -3.17
CA SER A 60 40.32 -6.28 -3.05
C SER A 60 39.74 -5.01 -2.41
N MET A 61 38.44 -4.94 -2.13
CA MET A 61 37.80 -3.73 -1.61
C MET A 61 38.04 -3.52 -0.10
N LYS A 62 38.19 -2.25 0.31
CA LYS A 62 38.29 -1.85 1.72
C LYS A 62 36.95 -2.06 2.43
N SER A 63 37.02 -2.24 3.75
CA SER A 63 35.83 -2.43 4.59
C SER A 63 34.83 -1.26 4.51
N SER A 64 35.32 -0.03 4.31
CA SER A 64 34.49 1.16 4.10
C SER A 64 33.66 1.09 2.81
N GLU A 65 34.27 0.66 1.71
CA GLU A 65 33.64 0.53 0.40
C GLU A 65 32.62 -0.62 0.40
N LYS A 66 32.98 -1.76 1.02
CA LYS A 66 32.04 -2.86 1.26
C LYS A 66 30.83 -2.41 2.08
N LYS A 67 31.03 -1.52 3.07
CA LYS A 67 29.93 -0.96 3.87
C LYS A 67 29.05 -0.01 3.06
N ALA A 68 29.63 0.76 2.14
CA ALA A 68 28.87 1.60 1.21
C ALA A 68 27.99 0.75 0.28
N LEU A 69 28.53 -0.31 -0.34
CA LEU A 69 27.75 -1.24 -1.17
C LEU A 69 26.60 -1.90 -0.40
N ARG A 70 26.83 -2.28 0.87
CA ARG A 70 25.76 -2.83 1.73
C ARG A 70 24.66 -1.80 2.03
N LYS A 71 24.99 -0.52 2.16
CA LYS A 71 24.00 0.54 2.35
C LYS A 71 23.20 0.75 1.08
N GLU A 72 23.85 0.77 -0.08
CA GLU A 72 23.20 0.88 -1.39
C GLU A 72 22.21 -0.26 -1.62
N VAL A 73 22.63 -1.52 -1.42
CA VAL A 73 21.74 -2.69 -1.52
C VAL A 73 20.55 -2.60 -0.57
N ARG A 74 20.73 -2.09 0.65
CA ARG A 74 19.63 -1.90 1.61
C ARG A 74 18.65 -0.81 1.19
N ALA A 75 19.15 0.29 0.64
CA ALA A 75 18.32 1.38 0.13
C ALA A 75 17.47 0.91 -1.06
N ILE A 76 18.10 0.22 -2.03
CA ILE A 76 17.40 -0.36 -3.18
C ILE A 76 16.32 -1.35 -2.71
N ASN A 77 16.62 -2.22 -1.75
CA ASN A 77 15.63 -3.15 -1.20
C ASN A 77 14.48 -2.42 -0.47
N ALA A 78 14.75 -1.33 0.24
CA ALA A 78 13.71 -0.55 0.92
C ALA A 78 12.78 0.12 -0.10
N GLU A 79 13.36 0.69 -1.17
CA GLU A 79 12.62 1.28 -2.28
C GLU A 79 11.72 0.23 -2.97
N LEU A 80 12.27 -0.92 -3.36
CA LEU A 80 11.50 -2.03 -3.94
C LEU A 80 10.37 -2.52 -3.04
N ARG A 81 10.62 -2.60 -1.71
CA ARG A 81 9.60 -2.99 -0.73
C ARG A 81 8.51 -1.94 -0.55
N SER A 82 8.81 -0.67 -0.76
CA SER A 82 7.84 0.42 -0.74
C SER A 82 7.03 0.50 -2.03
N THR A 83 7.61 0.10 -3.16
CA THR A 83 6.91 0.01 -4.45
C THR A 83 5.93 -1.17 -4.50
N GLY A 84 6.20 -2.25 -3.76
CA GLY A 84 5.21 -3.28 -3.52
C GLY A 84 4.15 -2.79 -2.52
N ASN A 85 2.88 -2.73 -2.94
CA ASN A 85 1.69 -2.40 -2.13
C ASN A 85 1.43 -3.40 -0.95
N GLY A 86 2.44 -3.71 -0.15
CA GLY A 86 2.36 -4.58 1.01
C GLY A 86 2.25 -3.76 2.28
N VAL A 87 1.09 -3.79 2.95
CA VAL A 87 0.96 -3.29 4.32
C VAL A 87 1.68 -4.27 5.25
N TYR A 88 2.86 -3.88 5.73
CA TYR A 88 3.59 -4.66 6.73
C TYR A 88 3.01 -4.37 8.11
N LEU A 89 2.10 -5.23 8.57
CA LEU A 89 1.63 -5.20 9.95
C LEU A 89 2.71 -5.79 10.87
N SER A 90 3.09 -5.04 11.90
CA SER A 90 3.87 -5.57 13.02
C SER A 90 3.12 -6.73 13.68
N VAL A 91 3.84 -7.70 14.25
CA VAL A 91 3.25 -8.82 15.00
C VAL A 91 2.29 -8.30 16.08
N GLY A 92 2.64 -7.22 16.77
CA GLY A 92 1.77 -6.59 17.76
C GLY A 92 0.50 -5.97 17.15
N ALA A 93 0.59 -5.41 15.95
CA ALA A 93 -0.57 -4.84 15.26
C ALA A 93 -1.55 -5.94 14.80
N ILE A 94 -1.02 -7.09 14.36
CA ILE A 94 -1.85 -8.28 14.02
C ILE A 94 -2.61 -8.78 15.25
N ILE A 95 -1.95 -8.87 16.41
CA ILE A 95 -2.57 -9.30 17.67
C ILE A 95 -3.72 -8.36 18.08
N ILE A 96 -3.52 -7.04 18.00
CA ILE A 96 -4.56 -6.05 18.34
C ILE A 96 -5.77 -6.16 17.41
N ILE A 97 -5.55 -6.31 16.11
CA ILE A 97 -6.64 -6.48 15.13
C ILE A 97 -7.46 -7.73 15.44
N ILE A 98 -6.79 -8.85 15.76
CA ILE A 98 -7.48 -10.10 16.14
C ILE A 98 -8.31 -9.92 17.41
N LEU A 99 -7.77 -9.25 18.44
CA LEU A 99 -8.51 -8.98 19.68
C LEU A 99 -9.74 -8.11 19.44
N LEU A 100 -9.64 -7.08 18.60
CA LEU A 100 -10.77 -6.22 18.24
C LEU A 100 -11.86 -6.98 17.49
N LEU A 101 -11.50 -7.91 16.59
CA LEU A 101 -12.47 -8.74 15.89
C LEU A 101 -13.23 -9.67 16.84
N ILE A 102 -12.56 -10.23 17.86
CA ILE A 102 -13.21 -11.07 18.88
C ILE A 102 -14.16 -10.26 19.77
N LEU A 103 -13.85 -8.99 20.05
CA LEU A 103 -14.69 -8.11 20.87
C LEU A 103 -15.90 -7.53 20.13
N LEU A 104 -15.77 -7.32 18.81
CA LEU A 104 -16.82 -6.74 17.96
C LEU A 104 -17.76 -7.76 17.32
N LEU A 105 -17.33 -9.02 17.21
CA LEU A 105 -18.15 -10.14 16.73
C LEU A 105 -18.97 -10.76 17.87
#